data_AF-A0A1M7PY43-F1
#
_entry.id   AF-A0A1M7PY43-F1
#
_cell.length_a   1.000
_cell.length_b   1.000
_cell.length_c   1.000
_cell.angle_alpha   90.00
_cell.angle_beta   90.00
_cell.angle_gamma   90.00
#
_symmetry.space_group_name_H-M   'P 1'
#
loop_
_entity.id
_entity.type
_entity.pdbx_description
1 polymer ?
#
loop_
_entity_poly.entity_id
_entity_poly.type
_entity_poly.pdbx_seq_one_letter_code
_entity_poly.pdbx_strand_id
1 'polypeptide(L)'
;MSGDRVRAELAAIVQEFSDSAGGPPSLKEFLQLLEWSSDGVYPTPLVFEVTLADGTVYSGPEGSRVSELSDSMFTDMADILAGSSDVRNGGVMSPSDFMDVLLSFVNDEGAGLLDVSGGGVSQLSIAATESVAVPEVGDLLAIPADDGWYGVIVVARNRFGVALGIFREVFDSLTSVDPQYSTAYRFPIYSDDAQVLNGSWELVGHDENLLSAFPGEPEIYHSPIPAWPGRDCGEFGAAETPAGHMRLIDSDEARSVGITSGSYRQSYTGVFLQQSLNGLVRR
;
A
#
# COMPACT_ATOMS: atom_id res chain seq x y z
N MET A 1 -3.79 -3.85 24.19
CA MET A 1 -2.52 -4.45 24.66
C MET A 1 -1.86 -3.50 25.68
N SER A 2 -1.11 -3.95 26.69
CA SER A 2 -0.40 -3.02 27.61
C SER A 2 0.88 -2.47 26.96
N GLY A 3 1.23 -1.21 27.26
CA GLY A 3 2.45 -0.58 26.70
C GLY A 3 3.74 -1.36 27.00
N ASP A 4 3.84 -1.99 28.18
CA ASP A 4 4.98 -2.84 28.54
C ASP A 4 5.17 -4.05 27.60
N ARG A 5 4.05 -4.65 27.17
CA ARG A 5 4.10 -5.78 26.25
C ARG A 5 4.54 -5.35 24.86
N VAL A 6 4.00 -4.24 24.35
CA VAL A 6 4.43 -3.65 23.07
C VAL A 6 5.93 -3.37 23.10
N ARG A 7 6.46 -2.74 24.16
CA ARG A 7 7.90 -2.47 24.29
C ARG A 7 8.76 -3.73 24.28
N ALA A 8 8.31 -4.80 24.95
CA ALA A 8 9.04 -6.06 24.96
C ALA A 8 9.05 -6.73 23.57
N GLU A 9 7.95 -6.65 22.83
CA GLU A 9 7.86 -7.16 21.46
C GLU A 9 8.72 -6.31 20.50
N LEU A 10 8.74 -4.98 20.63
CA LEU A 10 9.63 -4.10 19.87
C LEU A 10 11.12 -4.37 20.17
N ALA A 11 11.48 -4.64 21.42
CA ALA A 11 12.84 -5.02 21.80
C ALA A 11 13.27 -6.34 21.14
N ALA A 12 12.35 -7.30 21.01
CA ALA A 12 12.61 -8.56 20.33
C ALA A 12 12.91 -8.34 18.84
N ILE A 13 12.19 -7.44 18.17
CA ILE A 13 12.46 -7.08 16.78
C ILE A 13 13.85 -6.44 16.62
N VAL A 14 14.24 -5.54 17.53
CA VAL A 14 15.59 -4.93 17.49
C VAL A 14 16.68 -6.02 17.63
N GLN A 15 16.46 -7.01 18.48
CA GLN A 15 17.38 -8.14 18.63
C GLN A 15 17.45 -8.99 17.35
N GLU A 16 16.30 -9.33 16.76
CA GLU A 16 16.24 -10.10 15.51
C GLU A 16 16.91 -9.37 14.34
N PHE A 17 16.69 -8.06 14.24
CA PHE A 17 17.40 -7.20 13.29
C PHE A 17 18.91 -7.32 13.51
N SER A 18 19.35 -7.21 14.76
CA SER A 18 20.78 -7.26 15.11
C SER A 18 21.43 -8.57 14.70
N ASP A 19 20.73 -9.69 14.94
CA ASP A 19 21.20 -11.03 14.60
C ASP A 19 21.27 -11.24 13.08
N SER A 20 20.32 -10.66 12.34
CA SER A 20 20.22 -10.80 10.88
C SER A 20 21.18 -9.88 10.12
N ALA A 21 21.29 -8.61 10.54
CA ALA A 21 22.05 -7.57 9.86
C ALA A 21 23.47 -7.37 10.43
N GLY A 22 23.89 -8.21 11.39
CA GLY A 22 25.24 -8.19 11.97
C GLY A 22 25.52 -7.03 12.93
N GLY A 23 24.48 -6.41 13.48
CA GLY A 23 24.57 -5.31 14.44
C GLY A 23 23.26 -4.53 14.55
N PRO A 24 23.09 -3.71 15.61
CA PRO A 24 21.82 -3.06 15.90
C PRO A 24 21.35 -2.12 14.78
N PRO A 25 20.04 -1.95 14.63
CA PRO A 25 19.47 -0.96 13.72
C PRO A 25 19.77 0.46 14.21
N SER A 26 19.97 1.37 13.28
CA SER A 26 19.79 2.81 13.57
C SER A 26 18.32 3.13 13.85
N LEU A 27 18.04 4.25 14.51
CA LEU A 27 16.67 4.71 14.71
C LEU A 27 15.92 4.84 13.37
N LYS A 28 16.60 5.32 12.32
CA LYS A 28 16.04 5.39 10.96
C LYS A 28 15.62 4.03 10.40
N GLU A 29 16.47 3.02 10.52
CA GLU A 29 16.16 1.67 10.03
C GLU A 29 14.99 1.04 10.81
N PHE A 30 14.96 1.25 12.12
CA PHE A 30 13.85 0.77 12.97
C PHE A 30 12.52 1.44 12.61
N LEU A 31 12.52 2.77 12.39
CA LEU A 31 11.31 3.48 11.94
C LEU A 31 10.90 3.05 10.54
N GLN A 32 11.82 2.90 9.60
CA GLN A 32 11.51 2.41 8.25
C GLN A 32 10.87 1.01 8.25
N LEU A 33 11.30 0.12 9.16
CA LEU A 33 10.65 -1.19 9.34
C LEU A 33 9.21 -1.03 9.82
N LEU A 34 8.93 -0.11 10.76
CA LEU A 34 7.57 0.22 11.20
C LEU A 34 6.72 0.79 10.06
N GLU A 35 7.28 1.70 9.26
CA GLU A 35 6.59 2.30 8.11
C GLU A 35 6.13 1.23 7.12
N TRP A 36 7.04 0.32 6.73
CA TRP A 36 6.76 -0.72 5.74
C TRP A 36 5.84 -1.83 6.26
N SER A 37 5.77 -2.01 7.58
CA SER A 37 4.94 -3.04 8.21
C SER A 37 3.55 -2.54 8.62
N SER A 38 3.27 -1.25 8.41
CA SER A 38 2.03 -0.60 8.88
C SER A 38 0.80 -0.79 8.00
N ASP A 39 0.95 -1.50 6.88
CA ASP A 39 -0.09 -1.62 5.85
C ASP A 39 -1.43 -2.12 6.44
N GLY A 40 -2.47 -1.29 6.31
CA GLY A 40 -3.83 -1.56 6.80
C GLY A 40 -4.10 -1.28 8.29
N VAL A 41 -3.09 -0.98 9.13
CA VAL A 41 -3.28 -0.67 10.56
C VAL A 41 -3.40 0.83 10.82
N TYR A 42 -2.60 1.63 10.13
CA TYR A 42 -2.64 3.10 10.16
C TYR A 42 -2.75 3.67 8.73
N PRO A 43 -3.23 4.91 8.55
CA PRO A 43 -3.25 5.55 7.23
C PRO A 43 -1.83 5.61 6.67
N THR A 44 -1.61 4.95 5.53
CA THR A 44 -0.33 4.98 4.82
C THR A 44 -0.23 6.25 3.97
N PRO A 45 0.97 6.82 3.82
CA PRO A 45 2.25 6.35 4.33
C PRO A 45 2.47 6.89 5.76
N LEU A 46 2.87 6.02 6.69
CA LEU A 46 3.46 6.50 7.93
C LEU A 46 4.85 7.03 7.56
N VAL A 47 5.08 8.32 7.77
CA VAL A 47 6.42 8.91 7.68
C VAL A 47 6.73 9.43 9.06
N PHE A 48 7.81 8.97 9.68
CA PHE A 48 8.17 9.45 11.02
C PHE A 48 9.07 10.68 10.97
N GLU A 49 8.71 11.69 11.75
CA GLU A 49 9.56 12.84 12.06
C GLU A 49 10.12 12.70 13.48
N VAL A 50 11.43 12.88 13.59
CA VAL A 50 12.17 12.75 14.85
C VAL A 50 12.89 14.05 15.12
N THR A 51 12.66 14.60 16.32
CA THR A 51 13.46 15.72 16.86
C THR A 51 14.30 15.21 18.02
N LEU A 52 15.60 15.47 17.96
CA LEU A 52 16.53 15.12 19.02
C LEU A 52 16.40 16.07 20.22
N ALA A 53 17.00 15.70 21.35
CA ALA A 53 16.98 16.49 22.58
C ALA A 53 17.59 17.91 22.42
N ASP A 54 18.48 18.10 21.45
CA ASP A 54 19.09 19.39 21.13
C ASP A 54 18.26 20.25 20.15
N GLY A 55 17.10 19.76 19.71
CA GLY A 55 16.21 20.41 18.75
C GLY A 55 16.54 20.14 17.27
N THR A 56 17.53 19.30 16.98
CA THR A 56 17.89 18.94 15.60
C THR A 56 16.89 17.92 15.03
N VAL A 57 16.49 18.10 13.77
CA VAL A 57 15.72 17.09 13.02
C VAL A 57 16.65 15.95 12.65
N TYR A 58 16.32 14.75 13.08
CA TYR A 58 17.12 13.56 12.82
C TYR A 58 16.85 13.02 11.41
N SER A 59 17.92 12.83 10.64
CA SER A 59 17.88 12.27 9.28
C SER A 59 18.51 10.86 9.17
N GLY A 60 19.14 10.40 10.26
CA GLY A 60 19.87 9.13 10.39
C GLY A 60 21.03 8.95 9.40
N PRO A 61 21.72 7.81 9.47
CA PRO A 61 22.81 7.48 8.55
C PRO A 61 22.34 7.32 7.10
N GLU A 62 23.28 7.47 6.16
CA GLU A 62 23.09 7.10 4.76
C GLU A 62 23.25 5.58 4.58
N GLY A 63 22.39 4.98 3.77
CA GLY A 63 22.31 3.53 3.59
C GLY A 63 21.46 2.87 4.65
N SER A 64 20.42 2.16 4.23
CA SER A 64 19.56 1.36 5.10
C SER A 64 19.74 -0.11 4.75
N ARG A 65 19.84 -0.95 5.77
CA ARG A 65 19.87 -2.42 5.63
C ARG A 65 18.49 -3.04 5.60
N VAL A 66 17.41 -2.25 5.70
CA VAL A 66 16.03 -2.75 5.77
C VAL A 66 15.64 -3.59 4.55
N SER A 67 16.15 -3.24 3.36
CA SER A 67 15.91 -4.01 2.14
C SER A 67 16.58 -5.40 2.13
N GLU A 68 17.50 -5.67 3.05
CA GLU A 68 18.22 -6.94 3.16
C GLU A 68 17.56 -7.89 4.17
N LEU A 69 16.51 -7.43 4.85
CA LEU A 69 15.81 -8.18 5.90
C LEU A 69 14.83 -9.20 5.29
N SER A 70 14.49 -10.23 6.07
CA SER A 70 13.49 -11.23 5.67
C SER A 70 12.06 -10.73 5.89
N ASP A 71 11.13 -11.18 5.03
CA ASP A 71 9.69 -10.93 5.12
C ASP A 71 9.09 -11.31 6.49
N SER A 72 9.69 -12.26 7.22
CA SER A 72 9.26 -12.67 8.56
C SER A 72 9.25 -11.49 9.54
N MET A 73 10.28 -10.64 9.50
CA MET A 73 10.41 -9.54 10.44
C MET A 73 9.41 -8.41 10.14
N PHE A 74 9.05 -8.20 8.87
CA PHE A 74 7.95 -7.30 8.49
C PHE A 74 6.61 -7.87 8.95
N THR A 75 6.43 -9.19 8.86
CA THR A 75 5.21 -9.87 9.34
C THR A 75 5.07 -9.77 10.85
N ASP A 76 6.14 -10.05 11.60
CA ASP A 76 6.15 -9.97 13.06
C ASP A 76 5.91 -8.53 13.55
N MET A 77 6.50 -7.54 12.86
CA MET A 77 6.21 -6.13 13.12
C MET A 77 4.74 -5.77 12.83
N ALA A 78 4.19 -6.23 11.71
CA ALA A 78 2.78 -6.00 11.36
C ALA A 78 1.83 -6.63 12.40
N ASP A 79 2.16 -7.81 12.94
CA ASP A 79 1.39 -8.46 14.00
C ASP A 79 1.41 -7.66 15.32
N ILE A 80 2.55 -7.05 15.67
CA ILE A 80 2.65 -6.14 16.83
C ILE A 80 1.74 -4.91 16.63
N LEU A 81 1.79 -4.30 15.44
CA LEU A 81 0.96 -3.16 15.08
C LEU A 81 -0.53 -3.54 15.11
N ALA A 82 -0.90 -4.64 14.49
CA ALA A 82 -2.27 -5.17 14.49
C ALA A 82 -2.75 -5.47 15.92
N GLY A 83 -1.93 -6.13 16.74
CA GLY A 83 -2.23 -6.43 18.15
C GLY A 83 -2.34 -5.20 19.05
N SER A 84 -1.66 -4.10 18.70
CA SER A 84 -1.84 -2.80 19.35
C SER A 84 -3.18 -2.14 18.97
N SER A 85 -3.70 -2.44 17.77
CA SER A 85 -4.95 -1.91 17.22
C SER A 85 -6.20 -2.79 17.46
N ASP A 86 -6.04 -4.05 17.89
CA ASP A 86 -7.13 -5.04 17.87
C ASP A 86 -8.25 -4.74 18.89
N VAL A 87 -9.47 -4.62 18.33
CA VAL A 87 -10.75 -4.28 18.99
C VAL A 87 -11.27 -5.43 19.88
N ARG A 88 -10.71 -6.64 19.78
CA ARG A 88 -11.30 -7.85 20.40
C ARG A 88 -11.12 -7.99 21.91
N ASN A 89 -10.34 -7.15 22.60
CA ASN A 89 -10.04 -7.33 24.04
C ASN A 89 -10.10 -6.08 24.94
N GLY A 90 -10.94 -5.09 24.62
CA GLY A 90 -11.39 -4.11 25.63
C GLY A 90 -10.44 -2.94 25.94
N GLY A 91 -9.70 -2.45 24.95
CA GLY A 91 -9.02 -1.15 25.00
C GLY A 91 -8.11 -0.94 23.80
N VAL A 92 -8.53 -0.07 22.89
CA VAL A 92 -7.75 0.36 21.71
C VAL A 92 -6.58 1.21 22.19
N MET A 93 -5.35 0.91 21.77
CA MET A 93 -4.27 1.88 21.86
C MET A 93 -4.49 2.90 20.74
N SER A 94 -4.81 4.14 21.09
CA SER A 94 -4.95 5.18 20.07
C SER A 94 -3.61 5.41 19.35
N PRO A 95 -3.58 5.99 18.14
CA PRO A 95 -2.32 6.37 17.50
C PRO A 95 -1.43 7.22 18.42
N SER A 96 -2.00 8.15 19.19
CA SER A 96 -1.25 8.93 20.19
C SER A 96 -0.67 8.06 21.29
N ASP A 97 -1.42 7.09 21.83
CA ASP A 97 -0.92 6.20 22.88
C ASP A 97 0.22 5.30 22.34
N PHE A 98 0.11 4.86 21.08
CA PHE A 98 1.18 4.11 20.42
C PHE A 98 2.43 4.96 20.23
N MET A 99 2.28 6.21 19.80
CA MET A 99 3.40 7.16 19.67
C MET A 99 4.07 7.43 21.03
N ASP A 100 3.30 7.52 22.12
CA ASP A 100 3.86 7.67 23.47
C ASP A 100 4.65 6.43 23.90
N VAL A 101 4.15 5.24 23.59
CA VAL A 101 4.86 3.97 23.85
C VAL A 101 6.14 3.88 23.01
N LEU A 102 6.08 4.26 21.73
CA LEU A 102 7.20 4.26 20.81
C LEU A 102 8.27 5.27 21.24
N LEU A 103 7.87 6.49 21.61
CA LEU A 103 8.77 7.53 22.14
C LEU A 103 9.43 7.07 23.45
N SER A 104 8.68 6.40 24.32
CA SER A 104 9.24 5.83 25.54
C SER A 104 10.21 4.69 25.23
N PHE A 105 9.94 3.87 24.22
CA PHE A 105 10.81 2.77 23.81
C PHE A 105 12.13 3.29 23.25
N VAL A 106 12.11 4.21 22.27
CA VAL A 106 13.34 4.73 21.64
C VAL A 106 14.24 5.49 22.62
N ASN A 107 13.68 6.00 23.71
CA ASN A 107 14.42 6.67 24.79
C ASN A 107 14.86 5.72 25.92
N ASP A 108 14.51 4.45 25.86
CA ASP A 108 14.98 3.44 26.82
C ASP A 108 16.43 3.06 26.49
N GLU A 109 17.33 3.08 27.49
CA GLU A 109 18.71 2.62 27.31
C GLU A 109 18.77 1.14 26.86
N GLY A 110 17.76 0.35 27.20
CA GLY A 110 17.60 -1.05 26.80
C GLY A 110 17.09 -1.26 25.38
N ALA A 111 16.72 -0.19 24.64
CA ALA A 111 16.23 -0.32 23.27
C ALA A 111 17.31 -0.80 22.29
N GLY A 112 18.60 -0.58 22.60
CA GLY A 112 19.71 -1.13 21.82
C GLY A 112 19.86 -0.53 20.42
N LEU A 113 19.32 0.67 20.16
CA LEU A 113 19.50 1.38 18.89
C LEU A 113 20.94 1.88 18.73
N LEU A 114 21.43 1.88 17.49
CA LEU A 114 22.85 2.14 17.19
C LEU A 114 23.29 3.58 17.45
N ASP A 115 22.43 4.55 17.13
CA ASP A 115 22.81 5.94 16.93
C ASP A 115 22.02 6.96 17.76
N VAL A 116 21.16 6.47 18.67
CA VAL A 116 20.48 7.29 19.67
C VAL A 116 20.68 6.71 21.07
N SER A 117 21.07 7.55 22.02
CA SER A 117 21.18 7.19 23.42
C SER A 117 19.83 7.38 24.13
N GLY A 118 19.64 6.69 25.27
CA GLY A 118 18.46 6.90 26.12
C GLY A 118 18.25 8.39 26.45
N GLY A 119 17.03 8.88 26.27
CA GLY A 119 16.67 10.30 26.41
C GLY A 119 17.13 11.23 25.27
N GLY A 120 17.70 10.69 24.18
CA GLY A 120 18.21 11.47 23.05
C GLY A 120 17.14 11.99 22.08
N VAL A 121 15.90 11.49 22.17
CA VAL A 121 14.77 11.88 21.31
C VAL A 121 13.78 12.71 22.12
N SER A 122 13.59 13.98 21.78
CA SER A 122 12.63 14.85 22.48
C SER A 122 11.22 14.74 21.94
N GLN A 123 11.08 14.46 20.64
CA GLN A 123 9.79 14.35 19.97
C GLN A 123 9.87 13.29 18.89
N LEU A 124 8.82 12.48 18.83
CA LEU A 124 8.55 11.55 17.74
C LEU A 124 7.11 11.80 17.30
N SER A 125 6.93 12.12 16.03
CA SER A 125 5.62 12.34 15.42
C SER A 125 5.51 11.58 14.12
N ILE A 126 4.29 11.23 13.75
CA ILE A 126 3.99 10.87 12.36
C ILE A 126 3.90 12.21 11.64
N ALA A 127 4.75 12.43 10.64
CA ALA A 127 4.65 13.55 9.73
C ALA A 127 3.21 13.59 9.24
N ALA A 128 2.58 14.76 9.33
CA ALA A 128 1.36 14.97 8.58
C ALA A 128 1.76 14.89 7.10
N THR A 129 1.64 13.71 6.49
CA THR A 129 1.40 13.69 5.05
C THR A 129 0.17 14.55 4.87
N GLU A 130 0.26 15.56 4.00
CA GLU A 130 -0.93 16.28 3.56
C GLU A 130 -1.97 15.21 3.29
N SER A 131 -3.11 15.27 3.97
CA SER A 131 -4.14 14.26 3.79
C SER A 131 -4.58 14.36 2.33
N VAL A 132 -4.03 13.51 1.47
CA VAL A 132 -4.48 13.45 0.09
C VAL A 132 -5.92 12.97 0.18
N ALA A 133 -6.82 13.75 -0.38
CA ALA A 133 -8.24 13.42 -0.37
C ALA A 133 -8.41 12.00 -0.88
N VAL A 134 -9.22 11.22 -0.16
CA VAL A 134 -9.49 9.85 -0.56
C VAL A 134 -10.10 9.88 -1.97
N PRO A 135 -9.55 9.16 -2.96
CA PRO A 135 -9.98 9.28 -4.34
C PRO A 135 -11.50 9.06 -4.48
N GLU A 136 -12.16 9.95 -5.21
CA GLU A 136 -13.58 9.90 -5.53
C GLU A 136 -13.80 9.28 -6.91
N VAL A 137 -14.99 8.70 -7.13
CA VAL A 137 -15.35 8.21 -8.47
C VAL A 137 -15.38 9.39 -9.43
N GLY A 138 -14.69 9.27 -10.57
CA GLY A 138 -14.51 10.35 -11.54
C GLY A 138 -13.17 11.07 -11.44
N ASP A 139 -12.41 10.86 -10.37
CA ASP A 139 -11.08 11.44 -10.22
C ASP A 139 -10.11 10.87 -11.25
N LEU A 140 -9.34 11.78 -11.85
CA LEU A 140 -8.29 11.48 -12.80
C LEU A 140 -6.93 11.55 -12.11
N LEU A 141 -6.24 10.42 -12.10
CA LEU A 141 -4.93 10.21 -11.51
C LEU A 141 -3.88 10.08 -12.60
N ALA A 142 -2.70 10.63 -12.34
CA ALA A 142 -1.52 10.41 -13.15
C ALA A 142 -0.60 9.42 -12.44
N ILE A 143 -0.35 8.28 -13.09
CA ILE A 143 0.55 7.24 -12.59
C ILE A 143 1.87 7.32 -13.36
N PRO A 144 3.02 7.47 -12.68
CA PRO A 144 4.31 7.54 -13.37
C PRO A 144 4.67 6.19 -14.01
N ALA A 145 5.26 6.25 -15.20
CA ALA A 145 5.76 5.12 -15.98
C ALA A 145 7.16 5.42 -16.54
N ASP A 146 7.85 4.40 -17.08
CA ASP A 146 9.24 4.54 -17.53
C ASP A 146 9.48 5.71 -18.51
N ASP A 147 8.51 5.98 -19.38
CA ASP A 147 8.61 6.98 -20.46
C ASP A 147 7.62 8.16 -20.30
N GLY A 148 7.05 8.38 -19.10
CA GLY A 148 6.08 9.47 -18.88
C GLY A 148 5.02 9.13 -17.86
N TRP A 149 3.76 9.45 -18.16
CA TRP A 149 2.63 9.30 -17.25
C TRP A 149 1.46 8.61 -17.94
N TYR A 150 0.81 7.67 -17.25
CA TYR A 150 -0.49 7.16 -17.65
C TYR A 150 -1.60 7.95 -16.97
N GLY A 151 -2.63 8.31 -17.73
CA GLY A 151 -3.89 8.77 -17.18
C GLY A 151 -4.75 7.59 -16.73
N VAL A 152 -5.27 7.65 -15.51
CA VAL A 152 -6.13 6.61 -14.92
C VAL A 152 -7.31 7.28 -14.21
N ILE A 153 -8.53 6.80 -14.44
CA ILE A 153 -9.73 7.30 -13.77
C ILE A 153 -10.22 6.33 -12.70
N VAL A 154 -10.71 6.87 -11.59
CA VAL A 154 -11.38 6.09 -10.53
C VAL A 154 -12.80 5.76 -11.00
N VAL A 155 -13.05 4.49 -11.31
CA VAL A 155 -14.33 4.02 -11.88
C VAL A 155 -15.33 3.64 -10.80
N ALA A 156 -14.86 2.94 -9.77
CA ALA A 156 -15.70 2.46 -8.69
C ALA A 156 -14.90 2.24 -7.41
N ARG A 157 -15.58 2.28 -6.27
CA ARG A 157 -15.04 1.90 -4.96
C ARG A 157 -16.01 0.96 -4.29
N ASN A 158 -15.57 -0.25 -3.97
CA ASN A 158 -16.43 -1.28 -3.40
C ASN A 158 -15.60 -2.28 -2.58
N ARG A 159 -16.20 -3.41 -2.18
CA ARG A 159 -15.54 -4.42 -1.34
C ARG A 159 -14.29 -5.08 -1.94
N PHE A 160 -14.04 -4.90 -3.24
CA PHE A 160 -12.82 -5.37 -3.90
C PHE A 160 -11.68 -4.35 -3.87
N GLY A 161 -11.93 -3.11 -3.45
CA GLY A 161 -10.97 -2.01 -3.45
C GLY A 161 -11.39 -0.88 -4.41
N VAL A 162 -10.40 -0.22 -5.02
CA VAL A 162 -10.59 0.86 -5.99
C VAL A 162 -10.43 0.31 -7.41
N ALA A 163 -11.46 0.44 -8.22
CA ALA A 163 -11.42 0.07 -9.63
C ALA A 163 -10.88 1.24 -10.46
N LEU A 164 -9.84 0.99 -11.23
CA LEU A 164 -9.11 1.97 -12.01
C LEU A 164 -9.29 1.70 -13.51
N GLY A 165 -9.84 2.68 -14.21
CA GLY A 165 -9.95 2.70 -15.67
C GLY A 165 -8.67 3.28 -16.26
N ILE A 166 -7.95 2.52 -17.08
CA ILE A 166 -6.64 2.92 -17.61
C ILE A 166 -6.80 3.43 -19.04
N PHE A 167 -6.15 4.54 -19.36
CA PHE A 167 -6.07 5.06 -20.73
C PHE A 167 -4.74 4.67 -21.40
N ARG A 168 -4.78 4.34 -22.70
CA ARG A 168 -3.63 3.71 -23.39
C ARG A 168 -2.49 4.66 -23.72
N GLU A 169 -2.79 5.95 -23.82
CA GLU A 169 -1.81 6.99 -24.14
C GLU A 169 -0.85 7.23 -22.97
N VAL A 170 0.43 7.46 -23.32
CA VAL A 170 1.46 7.91 -22.39
C VAL A 170 1.66 9.40 -22.62
N PHE A 171 1.58 10.18 -21.55
CA PHE A 171 1.76 11.62 -21.58
C PHE A 171 3.19 11.99 -21.16
N ASP A 172 3.80 12.90 -21.91
CA ASP A 172 5.20 13.30 -21.68
C ASP A 172 5.39 14.13 -20.40
N SER A 173 4.31 14.69 -19.84
CA SER A 173 4.36 15.49 -18.61
C SER A 173 3.10 15.33 -17.76
N LEU A 174 3.26 15.51 -16.44
CA LEU A 174 2.18 15.46 -15.47
C LEU A 174 1.05 16.45 -15.79
N THR A 175 1.41 17.69 -16.17
CA THR A 175 0.44 18.76 -16.46
C THR A 175 -0.28 18.58 -17.80
N SER A 176 0.14 17.61 -18.63
CA SER A 176 -0.49 17.30 -19.92
C SER A 176 -1.39 16.08 -19.88
N VAL A 177 -1.57 15.45 -18.71
CA VAL A 177 -2.42 14.26 -18.58
C VAL A 177 -3.89 14.66 -18.81
N ASP A 178 -4.37 14.42 -20.02
CA ASP A 178 -5.76 14.61 -20.45
C ASP A 178 -6.15 13.47 -21.39
N PRO A 179 -6.84 12.43 -20.90
CA PRO A 179 -7.16 11.25 -21.68
C PRO A 179 -8.45 11.38 -22.49
N GLN A 180 -9.02 12.58 -22.68
CA GLN A 180 -10.31 12.76 -23.38
C GLN A 180 -10.37 12.09 -24.76
N TYR A 181 -9.23 12.00 -25.46
CA TYR A 181 -9.12 11.36 -26.78
C TYR A 181 -8.35 10.04 -26.76
N SER A 182 -7.96 9.58 -25.58
CA SER A 182 -7.18 8.37 -25.40
C SER A 182 -8.07 7.13 -25.49
N THR A 183 -7.51 6.03 -26.01
CA THR A 183 -8.24 4.76 -26.05
C THR A 183 -8.23 4.13 -24.66
N ALA A 184 -9.40 3.79 -24.13
CA ALA A 184 -9.50 3.07 -22.87
C ALA A 184 -8.96 1.63 -22.98
N TYR A 185 -8.23 1.19 -21.98
CA TYR A 185 -7.94 -0.22 -21.75
C TYR A 185 -9.23 -0.91 -21.30
N ARG A 186 -9.54 -2.04 -21.96
CA ARG A 186 -10.88 -2.62 -21.95
C ARG A 186 -11.40 -3.05 -20.56
N PHE A 187 -10.51 -3.44 -19.66
CA PHE A 187 -10.88 -3.99 -18.36
C PHE A 187 -10.28 -3.13 -17.24
N PRO A 188 -11.13 -2.52 -16.39
CA PRO A 188 -10.64 -1.86 -15.18
C PRO A 188 -9.84 -2.81 -14.30
N ILE A 189 -8.85 -2.27 -13.60
CA ILE A 189 -8.01 -3.02 -12.67
C ILE A 189 -8.33 -2.56 -11.25
N TYR A 190 -8.57 -3.53 -10.37
CA TYR A 190 -8.65 -3.25 -8.94
C TYR A 190 -7.25 -3.12 -8.34
N SER A 191 -7.10 -2.13 -7.46
CA SER A 191 -5.93 -1.86 -6.63
C SER A 191 -6.37 -1.37 -5.24
N ASP A 192 -5.42 -1.34 -4.29
CA ASP A 192 -5.52 -0.52 -3.09
C ASP A 192 -5.53 1.00 -3.42
N ASP A 193 -5.84 1.84 -2.45
CA ASP A 193 -5.74 3.31 -2.54
C ASP A 193 -4.44 3.87 -1.95
N ALA A 194 -3.53 3.02 -1.49
CA ALA A 194 -2.30 3.40 -0.80
C ALA A 194 -1.43 4.38 -1.62
N GLN A 195 -1.33 4.18 -2.94
CA GLN A 195 -0.52 5.05 -3.81
C GLN A 195 -1.13 6.44 -4.04
N VAL A 196 -2.45 6.57 -3.92
CA VAL A 196 -3.10 7.89 -3.96
C VAL A 196 -2.94 8.58 -2.61
N LEU A 197 -3.18 7.85 -1.51
CA LEU A 197 -3.06 8.39 -0.16
C LEU A 197 -1.63 8.83 0.19
N ASN A 198 -0.62 8.19 -0.40
CA ASN A 198 0.79 8.55 -0.24
C ASN A 198 1.31 9.57 -1.26
N GLY A 199 0.46 10.07 -2.15
CA GLY A 199 0.82 11.06 -3.17
C GLY A 199 1.72 10.53 -4.29
N SER A 200 2.01 9.23 -4.35
CA SER A 200 2.79 8.66 -5.46
C SER A 200 2.02 8.67 -6.77
N TRP A 201 0.68 8.66 -6.70
CA TRP A 201 -0.21 8.92 -7.83
C TRP A 201 -0.88 10.28 -7.65
N GLU A 202 -0.67 11.14 -8.63
CA GLU A 202 -1.03 12.55 -8.55
C GLU A 202 -2.47 12.76 -9.05
N LEU A 203 -3.31 13.44 -8.27
CA LEU A 203 -4.64 13.86 -8.71
C LEU A 203 -4.51 15.04 -9.68
N VAL A 204 -4.83 14.81 -10.96
CA VAL A 204 -4.67 15.80 -12.03
C VAL A 204 -6.00 16.41 -12.49
N GLY A 205 -7.13 15.84 -12.08
CA GLY A 205 -8.44 16.39 -12.41
C GLY A 205 -9.60 15.50 -11.97
N HIS A 206 -10.80 15.85 -12.43
CA HIS A 206 -12.04 15.10 -12.21
C HIS A 206 -12.96 15.29 -13.42
N ASP A 207 -13.39 14.19 -14.05
CA ASP A 207 -14.30 14.23 -15.20
C ASP A 207 -15.17 12.96 -15.28
N GLU A 208 -16.42 13.07 -14.82
CA GLU A 208 -17.39 11.97 -14.87
C GLU A 208 -17.73 11.52 -16.30
N ASN A 209 -17.51 12.36 -17.33
CA ASN A 209 -17.83 11.97 -18.71
C ASN A 209 -16.94 10.81 -19.18
N LEU A 210 -15.71 10.73 -18.67
CA LEU A 210 -14.75 9.67 -18.96
C LEU A 210 -15.19 8.32 -18.39
N LEU A 211 -16.06 8.29 -17.37
CA LEU A 211 -16.59 7.05 -16.79
C LEU A 211 -17.39 6.25 -17.81
N SER A 212 -17.98 6.89 -18.82
CA SER A 212 -18.73 6.23 -19.88
C SER A 212 -17.90 5.24 -20.72
N ALA A 213 -16.56 5.32 -20.64
CA ALA A 213 -15.65 4.38 -21.29
C ALA A 213 -15.52 3.04 -20.52
N PHE A 214 -16.04 2.93 -19.29
CA PHE A 214 -15.86 1.79 -18.40
C PHE A 214 -17.19 1.30 -17.81
N PRO A 215 -17.29 0.01 -17.42
CA PRO A 215 -18.44 -0.46 -16.65
C PRO A 215 -18.46 0.19 -15.25
N GLY A 216 -19.61 0.69 -14.80
CA GLY A 216 -19.73 1.37 -13.51
C GLY A 216 -19.53 0.48 -12.27
N GLU A 217 -19.77 -0.82 -12.41
CA GLU A 217 -19.43 -1.83 -11.39
C GLU A 217 -18.61 -2.96 -12.04
N PRO A 218 -17.28 -2.77 -12.19
CA PRO A 218 -16.44 -3.77 -12.83
C PRO A 218 -16.45 -5.10 -12.06
N GLU A 219 -16.70 -6.20 -12.75
CA GLU A 219 -16.56 -7.55 -12.19
C GLU A 219 -15.08 -7.88 -11.95
N ILE A 220 -14.81 -8.77 -11.00
CA ILE A 220 -13.50 -9.43 -10.90
C ILE A 220 -13.57 -10.83 -11.49
N TYR A 221 -12.51 -11.26 -12.16
CA TYR A 221 -12.43 -12.59 -12.75
C TYR A 221 -11.59 -13.55 -11.91
N HIS A 222 -12.07 -14.79 -11.84
CA HIS A 222 -11.46 -15.91 -11.15
C HIS A 222 -11.03 -16.95 -12.17
N SER A 223 -9.81 -17.46 -12.03
CA SER A 223 -9.31 -18.54 -12.87
C SER A 223 -10.01 -19.87 -12.54
N PRO A 224 -10.11 -20.81 -13.49
CA PRO A 224 -10.69 -22.14 -13.25
C PRO A 224 -9.85 -22.98 -12.26
N ILE A 225 -8.59 -22.61 -12.04
CA ILE A 225 -7.75 -23.18 -10.99
C ILE A 225 -8.04 -22.38 -9.71
N PRO A 226 -8.72 -22.97 -8.71
CA PRO A 226 -9.08 -22.22 -7.51
C PRO A 226 -7.82 -21.85 -6.74
N ALA A 227 -7.62 -20.57 -6.44
CA ALA A 227 -6.65 -20.14 -5.44
C ALA A 227 -7.05 -20.60 -4.03
N TRP A 228 -8.34 -20.91 -3.82
CA TRP A 228 -8.92 -21.31 -2.54
C TRP A 228 -9.83 -22.54 -2.70
N PRO A 229 -9.72 -23.57 -1.83
CA PRO A 229 -10.58 -24.75 -1.89
C PRO A 229 -12.07 -24.40 -1.75
N GLY A 230 -12.93 -24.99 -2.59
CA GLY A 230 -14.39 -24.93 -2.45
C GLY A 230 -15.11 -23.85 -3.27
N ARG A 231 -14.43 -23.08 -4.12
CA ARG A 231 -15.08 -22.22 -5.13
C ARG A 231 -15.16 -22.94 -6.48
N ASP A 232 -16.38 -23.15 -6.98
CA ASP A 232 -16.60 -23.63 -8.34
C ASP A 232 -16.49 -22.45 -9.32
N CYS A 233 -15.42 -22.44 -10.12
CA CYS A 233 -15.18 -21.45 -11.16
C CYS A 233 -15.34 -22.06 -12.57
N GLY A 234 -15.94 -23.24 -12.70
CA GLY A 234 -16.12 -23.90 -13.99
C GLY A 234 -14.83 -24.17 -14.77
N GLU A 235 -14.97 -24.52 -16.05
CA GLU A 235 -13.84 -24.89 -16.93
C GLU A 235 -13.01 -23.67 -17.38
N PHE A 236 -13.64 -22.52 -17.58
CA PHE A 236 -13.00 -21.33 -18.14
C PHE A 236 -12.80 -20.18 -17.14
N GLY A 237 -13.34 -20.32 -15.92
CA GLY A 237 -13.32 -19.28 -14.90
C GLY A 237 -14.72 -18.73 -14.59
N ALA A 238 -14.76 -17.72 -13.73
CA ALA A 238 -15.98 -17.04 -13.34
C ALA A 238 -15.73 -15.55 -13.11
N ALA A 239 -16.77 -14.74 -13.28
CA ALA A 239 -16.78 -13.33 -12.93
C ALA A 239 -17.60 -13.15 -11.63
N GLU A 240 -17.14 -12.27 -10.74
CA GLU A 240 -17.78 -11.92 -9.47
C GLU A 240 -18.12 -10.44 -9.46
N THR A 241 -19.39 -10.13 -9.21
CA THR A 241 -19.85 -8.75 -9.01
C THR A 241 -19.49 -8.25 -7.60
N PRO A 242 -19.46 -6.92 -7.38
CA PRO A 242 -19.31 -6.36 -6.05
C PRO A 242 -20.37 -6.82 -5.04
N ALA A 243 -21.54 -7.28 -5.50
CA ALA A 243 -22.58 -7.85 -4.65
C ALA A 243 -22.35 -9.34 -4.28
N GLY A 244 -21.31 -10.00 -4.80
CA GLY A 244 -21.01 -11.41 -4.51
C GLY A 244 -21.68 -12.40 -5.45
N HIS A 245 -22.35 -11.93 -6.50
CA HIS A 245 -22.90 -12.82 -7.50
C HIS A 245 -21.80 -13.32 -8.42
N MET A 246 -21.69 -14.64 -8.50
CA MET A 246 -20.78 -15.35 -9.38
C MET A 246 -21.50 -15.75 -10.67
N ARG A 247 -20.84 -15.56 -11.81
CA ARG A 247 -21.29 -16.04 -13.12
C ARG A 247 -20.14 -16.77 -13.81
N LEU A 248 -20.38 -17.99 -14.28
CA LEU A 248 -19.41 -18.70 -15.10
C LEU A 248 -19.20 -17.96 -16.43
N ILE A 249 -17.95 -17.87 -16.87
CA ILE A 249 -17.60 -17.26 -18.16
C ILE A 249 -17.33 -18.35 -19.20
N ASP A 250 -17.43 -17.99 -20.47
CA ASP A 250 -17.09 -18.89 -21.56
C ASP A 250 -15.62 -18.75 -22.01
N SER A 251 -15.23 -19.57 -22.99
CA SER A 251 -13.87 -19.58 -23.54
C SER A 251 -13.48 -18.26 -24.22
N ASP A 252 -14.43 -17.55 -24.82
CA ASP A 252 -14.17 -16.32 -25.56
C ASP A 252 -13.97 -15.14 -24.59
N GLU A 253 -14.80 -15.06 -23.55
CA GLU A 253 -14.64 -14.10 -22.45
C GLU A 253 -13.31 -14.35 -21.73
N ALA A 254 -13.01 -15.61 -21.34
CA ALA A 254 -11.75 -15.98 -20.68
C ALA A 254 -10.50 -15.66 -21.54
N ARG A 255 -10.60 -15.77 -22.87
CA ARG A 255 -9.55 -15.34 -23.79
C ARG A 255 -9.41 -13.82 -23.85
N SER A 256 -10.53 -13.11 -23.93
CA SER A 256 -10.54 -11.65 -24.05
C SER A 256 -9.97 -10.95 -22.81
N VAL A 257 -10.27 -11.48 -21.62
CA VAL A 257 -9.78 -10.98 -20.33
C VAL A 257 -8.32 -11.38 -20.09
N GLY A 258 -7.84 -12.43 -20.76
CA GLY A 258 -6.47 -12.92 -20.64
C GLY A 258 -6.25 -13.96 -19.54
N ILE A 259 -7.30 -14.64 -19.08
CA ILE A 259 -7.19 -15.76 -18.13
C ILE A 259 -6.44 -16.92 -18.80
N THR A 260 -6.79 -17.25 -20.04
CA THR A 260 -6.16 -18.36 -20.79
C THR A 260 -4.69 -18.12 -21.11
N SER A 261 -4.28 -16.86 -21.29
CA SER A 261 -2.90 -16.44 -21.55
C SER A 261 -2.10 -16.12 -20.28
N GLY A 262 -2.74 -16.16 -19.11
CA GLY A 262 -2.14 -15.71 -17.85
C GLY A 262 -1.81 -14.22 -17.80
N SER A 263 -2.38 -13.41 -18.71
CA SER A 263 -2.17 -11.97 -18.77
C SER A 263 -3.24 -11.18 -18.02
N TYR A 264 -4.31 -11.83 -17.55
CA TYR A 264 -5.25 -11.23 -16.63
C TYR A 264 -4.53 -10.80 -15.35
N ARG A 265 -4.82 -9.58 -14.89
CA ARG A 265 -4.23 -8.99 -13.69
C ARG A 265 -5.33 -8.38 -12.83
N GLN A 266 -5.34 -8.78 -11.56
CA GLN A 266 -5.79 -7.94 -10.46
C GLN A 266 -4.53 -7.52 -9.73
N SER A 267 -4.44 -6.26 -9.31
CA SER A 267 -3.29 -5.83 -8.51
C SER A 267 -3.67 -5.88 -7.05
N TYR A 268 -2.88 -6.62 -6.26
CA TYR A 268 -3.01 -6.59 -4.81
C TYR A 268 -2.40 -5.33 -4.21
N THR A 269 -1.45 -4.69 -4.93
CA THR A 269 -0.81 -3.44 -4.49
C THR A 269 -0.68 -2.42 -5.61
N GLY A 270 -0.79 -1.13 -5.31
CA GLY A 270 -0.60 -0.08 -6.32
C GLY A 270 0.82 -0.04 -6.89
N VAL A 271 1.85 -0.40 -6.10
CA VAL A 271 3.25 -0.49 -6.58
C VAL A 271 3.38 -1.48 -7.74
N PHE A 272 2.78 -2.67 -7.60
CA PHE A 272 2.85 -3.68 -8.64
C PHE A 272 2.09 -3.27 -9.90
N LEU A 273 0.97 -2.57 -9.75
CA LEU A 273 0.23 -2.01 -10.88
C LEU A 273 1.12 -1.04 -11.65
N GLN A 274 1.71 -0.06 -10.97
CA GLN A 274 2.58 0.95 -11.58
C GLN A 274 3.73 0.31 -12.38
N GLN A 275 4.44 -0.65 -11.78
CA GLN A 275 5.53 -1.37 -12.46
C GLN A 275 5.06 -2.18 -13.67
N SER A 276 3.79 -2.59 -13.71
CA SER A 276 3.22 -3.43 -14.77
C SER A 276 2.54 -2.65 -15.88
N LEU A 277 2.25 -1.35 -15.72
CA LEU A 277 1.44 -0.55 -16.64
C LEU A 277 1.97 -0.57 -18.08
N ASN A 278 3.27 -0.33 -18.28
CA ASN A 278 3.88 -0.37 -19.60
C ASN A 278 3.68 -1.72 -20.31
N GLY A 279 3.86 -2.83 -19.58
CA GLY A 279 3.70 -4.18 -20.12
C GLY A 279 2.24 -4.59 -20.32
N LEU A 280 1.30 -3.99 -19.58
CA LEU A 280 -0.13 -4.23 -19.67
C LEU A 280 -0.76 -3.49 -20.86
N VAL A 281 -0.42 -2.22 -21.01
CA VAL A 281 -1.10 -1.27 -21.91
C VAL A 281 -0.56 -1.31 -23.34
N ARG A 282 0.75 -1.60 -23.51
CA ARG A 282 1.40 -1.69 -24.83
C ARG A 282 1.12 -3.00 -25.59
N ARG A 283 0.34 -3.91 -25.01
CA ARG A 283 -0.14 -5.15 -25.66
C ARG A 283 -1.46 -4.94 -26.40
#